data_AF-A0A0K9XWW6-F1
#
_entry.id   AF-A0A0K9XWW6-F1
#
_cell.length_a   1.000
_cell.length_b   1.000
_cell.length_c   1.000
_cell.angle_alpha   90.00
_cell.angle_beta   90.00
_cell.angle_gamma   90.00
#
_symmetry.space_group_name_H-M   'P 1'
#
loop_
_entity.id
_entity.type
_entity.pdbx_description
1 polymer ?
#
loop_
_entity_poly.entity_id
_entity_poly.type
_entity_poly.pdbx_seq_one_letter_code
_entity_poly.pdbx_strand_id
1 'polypeptide(L)'
;MSFPIDQQQIFAATNGGSDIITRFLPQAREKKHFKIREEGTESAWMSQKDGVFFVQDWGDVGGFYEKPKNAVHIYAHETGKAYFDALLALGEELGLVTAQAENEVFFFTVNRVREFRDLSPPCTPNHNRKIFVRL
;
A
#
# COMPACT_ATOMS: atom_id res chain seq x y z
N MET A 1 -12.69 -10.11 -17.24
CA MET A 1 -12.28 -10.19 -15.82
C MET A 1 -11.74 -8.81 -15.46
N SER A 2 -12.35 -8.11 -14.50
CA SER A 2 -11.84 -6.82 -14.03
C SER A 2 -10.73 -7.10 -13.02
N PHE A 3 -9.52 -6.62 -13.28
CA PHE A 3 -8.48 -6.64 -12.26
C PHE A 3 -8.94 -5.75 -11.10
N PRO A 4 -8.78 -6.17 -9.83
CA PRO A 4 -9.30 -5.43 -8.67
C PRO A 4 -8.54 -4.12 -8.40
N ILE A 5 -7.47 -3.84 -9.16
CA ILE A 5 -6.61 -2.68 -8.99
C ILE A 5 -6.47 -1.98 -10.34
N ASP A 6 -6.77 -0.68 -10.36
CA ASP A 6 -6.49 0.17 -11.51
C ASP A 6 -5.14 0.89 -11.30
N GLN A 7 -4.32 0.90 -12.35
CA GLN A 7 -3.03 1.61 -12.36
C GLN A 7 -3.21 3.11 -12.01
N GLN A 8 -4.35 3.70 -12.39
CA GLN A 8 -4.62 5.12 -12.09
C GLN A 8 -4.75 5.39 -10.60
N GLN A 9 -5.29 4.44 -9.83
CA GLN A 9 -5.40 4.58 -8.38
C GLN A 9 -4.03 4.60 -7.71
N ILE A 10 -3.11 3.76 -8.18
CA ILE A 10 -1.71 3.73 -7.70
C ILE A 10 -1.03 5.06 -8.00
N PHE A 11 -1.17 5.57 -9.24
CA PHE A 11 -0.57 6.86 -9.59
C PHE A 11 -1.19 8.01 -8.79
N ALA A 12 -2.50 8.01 -8.57
CA ALA A 12 -3.16 9.03 -7.75
C ALA A 12 -2.64 9.04 -6.30
N ALA A 13 -2.38 7.87 -5.71
CA ALA A 13 -1.85 7.76 -4.35
C ALA A 13 -0.36 8.10 -4.20
N THR A 14 0.40 8.09 -5.30
CA THR A 14 1.88 8.24 -5.29
C THR A 14 2.35 9.50 -6.01
N ASN A 15 1.52 10.55 -6.00
CA ASN A 15 1.79 11.82 -6.70
C ASN A 15 2.19 11.61 -8.17
N GLY A 16 1.43 10.78 -8.89
CA GLY A 16 1.71 10.43 -10.28
C GLY A 16 2.79 9.36 -10.46
N GLY A 17 3.22 8.70 -9.39
CA GLY A 17 4.33 7.74 -9.40
C GLY A 17 5.70 8.34 -9.07
N SER A 18 5.78 9.64 -8.79
CA SER A 18 7.04 10.31 -8.44
C SER A 18 7.69 9.71 -7.19
N ASP A 19 6.87 9.38 -6.19
CA ASP A 19 7.35 8.83 -4.91
C ASP A 19 8.02 7.46 -5.09
N ILE A 20 7.49 6.63 -5.99
CA ILE A 20 8.07 5.33 -6.34
C ILE A 20 9.35 5.52 -7.14
N ILE A 21 9.36 6.43 -8.11
CA ILE A 21 10.53 6.68 -8.96
C ILE A 21 11.71 7.17 -8.11
N THR A 22 11.47 8.15 -7.24
CA THR A 22 12.51 8.73 -6.38
C THR A 22 13.03 7.76 -5.33
N ARG A 23 12.26 6.74 -4.95
CA ARG A 23 12.72 5.65 -4.07
C ARG A 23 13.85 4.82 -4.69
N PHE A 24 13.76 4.53 -5.99
CA PHE A 24 14.76 3.73 -6.71
C PHE A 24 15.82 4.59 -7.40
N LEU A 25 15.42 5.77 -7.87
CA LEU A 25 16.26 6.73 -8.56
C LEU A 25 16.24 8.06 -7.78
N PRO A 26 16.95 8.17 -6.65
CA PRO A 26 16.97 9.40 -5.84
C PRO A 26 17.56 10.60 -6.60
N GLN A 27 18.33 10.34 -7.65
CA GLN A 27 18.86 11.36 -8.56
C GLN A 27 17.86 11.84 -9.61
N ALA A 28 16.68 11.22 -9.73
CA ALA A 28 15.66 11.64 -10.67
C ALA A 28 15.17 13.05 -10.29
N ARG A 29 15.25 13.95 -11.27
CA ARG A 29 14.84 15.35 -11.09
C ARG A 29 13.93 15.75 -12.25
N GLU A 30 12.90 16.51 -11.92
CA GLU A 30 12.05 17.11 -12.94
C GLU A 30 12.85 18.16 -13.73
N LYS A 31 12.60 18.23 -15.04
CA LYS A 31 13.14 19.26 -15.95
C LYS A 31 14.67 19.30 -16.05
N LYS A 32 15.38 18.32 -15.49
CA LYS A 32 16.83 18.21 -15.58
C LYS A 32 17.21 16.79 -15.99
N HIS A 33 18.24 16.68 -16.82
CA HIS A 33 18.87 15.41 -17.07
C HIS A 33 19.56 14.89 -15.80
N PHE A 34 19.62 13.57 -15.68
CA PHE A 34 20.31 12.88 -14.60
C PHE A 34 20.96 11.60 -15.11
N LYS A 35 21.70 10.95 -14.22
CA LYS A 35 22.55 9.81 -14.52
C LYS A 35 21.99 8.54 -13.85
N ILE A 36 21.59 7.54 -14.64
CA ILE A 36 21.14 6.23 -14.14
C ILE A 36 22.31 5.23 -14.12
N ARG A 37 23.20 5.32 -15.12
CA ARG A 37 24.33 4.41 -15.38
C ARG A 37 25.68 5.11 -15.21
N GLU A 38 26.78 4.38 -14.94
CA GLU A 38 28.12 4.96 -14.76
C GLU A 38 28.74 5.47 -16.07
N GLU A 39 28.28 6.63 -16.53
CA GLU A 39 28.69 7.24 -17.81
C GLU A 39 29.19 8.68 -17.70
N GLY A 40 29.83 9.16 -18.77
CA GLY A 40 30.31 10.54 -18.85
C GLY A 40 29.19 11.59 -18.98
N THR A 41 28.05 11.25 -19.59
CA THR A 41 26.99 12.20 -19.94
C THR A 41 25.67 11.85 -19.24
N GLU A 42 24.99 12.86 -18.69
CA GLU A 42 23.63 12.71 -18.17
C GLU A 42 22.63 12.61 -19.33
N SER A 43 22.04 11.43 -19.56
CA SER A 43 21.11 11.16 -20.66
C SER A 43 19.69 10.80 -20.24
N ALA A 44 19.47 10.52 -18.95
CA ALA A 44 18.16 10.20 -18.43
C ALA A 44 17.34 11.47 -18.19
N TRP A 45 16.04 11.38 -18.44
CA TRP A 45 15.08 12.47 -18.29
C TRP A 45 13.80 11.96 -17.64
N MET A 46 13.22 12.77 -16.76
CA MET A 46 11.92 12.52 -16.15
C MET A 46 10.89 13.50 -16.72
N SER A 47 9.84 12.94 -17.30
CA SER A 47 8.74 13.69 -17.93
C SER A 47 7.42 13.42 -17.20
N GLN A 48 6.54 14.41 -17.16
CA GLN A 48 5.19 14.27 -16.62
C GLN A 48 4.18 14.40 -17.76
N LYS A 49 3.25 13.45 -17.85
CA LYS A 49 2.17 13.44 -18.82
C LYS A 49 0.87 13.05 -18.12
N ASP A 50 -0.15 13.91 -18.23
CA ASP A 50 -1.48 13.69 -17.64
C ASP A 50 -1.42 13.37 -16.13
N GLY A 51 -0.48 13.99 -15.41
CA GLY A 51 -0.26 13.76 -13.98
C GLY A 51 0.51 12.48 -13.64
N VAL A 52 0.98 11.71 -14.62
CA VAL A 52 1.81 10.50 -14.43
C VAL A 52 3.26 10.78 -14.83
N PHE A 53 4.20 10.29 -14.04
CA PHE A 53 5.63 10.44 -14.29
C PHE A 53 6.21 9.25 -15.06
N PHE A 54 7.03 9.58 -16.06
CA PHE A 54 7.74 8.64 -16.92
C PHE A 54 9.23 8.96 -16.89
N VAL A 55 10.06 7.92 -16.78
CA VAL A 55 11.51 8.02 -16.89
C VAL A 55 11.95 7.39 -18.20
N GLN A 56 12.82 8.08 -18.92
CA GLN A 56 13.44 7.58 -20.14
C GLN A 56 14.93 7.92 -20.12
N ASP A 57 15.76 6.99 -20.60
CA ASP A 57 17.17 7.21 -20.84
C ASP A 57 17.48 7.11 -22.34
N TRP A 58 17.88 8.24 -22.93
CA TRP A 58 18.24 8.32 -24.34
C TRP A 58 19.56 7.62 -24.67
N GLY A 59 20.41 7.42 -23.66
CA GLY A 59 21.67 6.71 -23.84
C GLY A 59 21.50 5.19 -23.84
N ASP A 60 20.41 4.68 -23.28
CA ASP A 60 20.20 3.25 -23.01
C ASP A 60 19.74 2.48 -24.25
N VAL A 61 20.58 2.44 -25.29
CA VAL A 61 20.30 1.76 -26.55
C VAL A 61 20.19 0.25 -26.34
N GLY A 62 18.98 -0.30 -26.47
CA GLY A 62 18.70 -1.73 -26.26
C GLY A 62 18.49 -2.12 -24.80
N GLY A 63 18.43 -1.16 -23.87
CA GLY A 63 18.22 -1.41 -22.45
C GLY A 63 16.79 -1.19 -21.98
N PHE A 64 16.61 -1.23 -20.66
CA PHE A 64 15.29 -1.12 -20.04
C PHE A 64 14.70 0.29 -20.17
N TYR A 65 15.54 1.32 -20.08
CA TYR A 65 15.12 2.73 -20.06
C TYR A 65 15.09 3.38 -21.46
N GLU A 66 15.40 2.64 -22.53
CA GLU A 66 15.32 3.13 -23.92
C GLU A 66 13.97 3.80 -24.22
N LYS A 67 12.90 3.18 -23.71
CA LYS A 67 11.52 3.63 -23.84
C LYS A 67 11.04 4.26 -22.55
N PRO A 68 10.13 5.25 -22.59
CA PRO A 68 9.58 5.85 -21.38
C PRO A 68 8.88 4.80 -20.51
N LYS A 69 9.31 4.70 -19.26
CA LYS A 69 8.80 3.75 -18.26
C LYS A 69 8.08 4.49 -17.14
N ASN A 70 6.91 3.97 -16.78
CA ASN A 70 6.16 4.41 -15.60
C ASN A 70 6.76 3.86 -14.31
N ALA A 71 6.37 4.47 -13.19
CA ALA A 71 6.70 4.00 -11.84
C ALA A 71 6.47 2.49 -11.63
N VAL A 72 5.37 1.93 -12.12
CA VAL A 72 5.07 0.48 -11.98
C VAL A 72 6.07 -0.38 -12.75
N HIS A 73 6.47 0.04 -13.96
CA HIS A 73 7.47 -0.69 -14.73
C HIS A 73 8.82 -0.68 -14.02
N ILE A 74 9.20 0.47 -13.46
CA ILE A 74 10.45 0.63 -12.71
C ILE A 74 10.41 -0.27 -11.47
N TYR A 75 9.33 -0.22 -10.68
CA TYR A 75 9.17 -1.10 -9.53
C TYR A 75 9.25 -2.59 -9.93
N ALA A 76 8.58 -2.99 -11.01
CA ALA A 76 8.63 -4.38 -11.51
C ALA A 76 10.06 -4.80 -11.88
N HIS A 77 10.80 -3.94 -12.56
CA HIS A 77 12.19 -4.16 -12.94
C HIS A 77 13.10 -4.31 -11.72
N GLU A 78 13.02 -3.36 -10.77
CA GLU A 78 13.87 -3.36 -9.57
C GLU A 78 13.54 -4.51 -8.60
N THR A 79 12.29 -4.95 -8.54
CA THR A 79 11.86 -6.07 -7.69
C THR A 79 11.92 -7.43 -8.38
N GLY A 80 12.22 -7.48 -9.69
CA GLY A 80 12.21 -8.71 -10.49
C GLY A 80 10.83 -9.36 -10.62
N LYS A 81 9.75 -8.60 -10.41
CA LYS A 81 8.36 -9.08 -10.46
C LYS A 81 7.75 -8.87 -11.84
N ALA A 82 6.75 -9.67 -12.20
CA ALA A 82 5.93 -9.39 -13.36
C ALA A 82 5.10 -8.10 -13.14
N TYR A 83 4.67 -7.45 -14.22
CA TYR A 83 3.95 -6.18 -14.16
C TYR A 83 2.70 -6.24 -13.26
N PHE A 84 1.92 -7.32 -13.34
CA PHE A 84 0.72 -7.49 -12.52
C PHE A 84 1.03 -7.75 -11.05
N ASP A 85 2.09 -8.50 -10.76
CA ASP A 85 2.54 -8.76 -9.38
C ASP A 85 3.09 -7.49 -8.74
N ALA A 86 3.74 -6.64 -9.53
CA ALA A 86 4.20 -5.32 -9.12
C ALA A 86 3.02 -4.38 -8.81
N LEU A 87 1.97 -4.37 -9.65
CA LEU A 87 0.75 -3.62 -9.37
C LEU A 87 0.07 -4.07 -8.08
N LEU A 88 -0.03 -5.39 -7.86
CA LEU A 88 -0.62 -5.96 -6.65
C LEU A 88 0.19 -5.56 -5.41
N ALA A 89 1.50 -5.75 -5.44
CA ALA A 89 2.38 -5.38 -4.33
C ALA A 89 2.33 -3.88 -4.01
N LEU A 90 2.32 -3.02 -5.03
CA LEU A 90 2.17 -1.58 -4.84
C LEU A 90 0.79 -1.22 -4.26
N GLY A 91 -0.27 -1.86 -4.72
CA GLY A 91 -1.61 -1.68 -4.18
C GLY A 91 -1.72 -2.10 -2.72
N GLU A 92 -1.05 -3.19 -2.33
CA GLU A 92 -0.97 -3.66 -0.93
C GLU A 92 -0.15 -2.69 -0.07
N GLU A 93 1.02 -2.25 -0.55
CA GLU A 93 1.89 -1.29 0.16
C GLU A 93 1.18 0.05 0.42
N LEU A 94 0.37 0.51 -0.53
CA LEU A 94 -0.38 1.76 -0.43
C LEU A 94 -1.74 1.62 0.26
N GLY A 95 -2.15 0.40 0.63
CA GLY A 95 -3.48 0.13 1.19
C GLY A 95 -4.64 0.40 0.21
N LEU A 96 -4.35 0.46 -1.10
CA LEU A 96 -5.33 0.66 -2.18
C LEU A 96 -6.00 -0.63 -2.61
N VAL A 97 -5.37 -1.77 -2.34
CA VAL A 97 -6.09 -3.04 -2.30
C VAL A 97 -7.07 -2.92 -1.15
N THR A 98 -8.25 -2.42 -1.48
CA THR A 98 -9.39 -2.57 -0.61
C THR A 98 -9.58 -4.06 -0.46
N ALA A 99 -9.12 -4.60 0.66
CA ALA A 99 -9.93 -5.57 1.34
C ALA A 99 -11.33 -4.94 1.48
N GLN A 100 -12.19 -5.13 0.50
CA GLN A 100 -13.65 -5.12 0.68
C GLN A 100 -14.10 -6.26 1.62
N ALA A 101 -13.24 -6.65 2.57
CA ALA A 101 -13.36 -7.77 3.47
C ALA A 101 -12.91 -7.45 4.92
N GLU A 102 -12.22 -6.34 5.22
CA GLU A 102 -11.71 -6.11 6.59
C GLU A 102 -12.35 -4.94 7.35
N ASN A 103 -12.99 -3.99 6.66
CA ASN A 103 -13.61 -2.84 7.34
C ASN A 103 -15.06 -3.03 7.81
N GLU A 104 -15.69 -4.19 7.59
CA GLU A 104 -16.91 -4.58 8.35
C GLU A 104 -16.61 -5.45 9.59
N VAL A 105 -15.42 -6.07 9.69
CA VAL A 105 -15.10 -7.01 10.78
C VAL A 105 -14.56 -6.27 12.03
N PHE A 106 -13.86 -5.15 11.83
CA PHE A 106 -13.27 -4.41 12.95
C PHE A 106 -14.30 -3.58 13.76
N PHE A 107 -15.37 -3.08 13.13
CA PHE A 107 -16.40 -2.33 13.84
C PHE A 107 -17.38 -3.22 14.64
N PHE A 108 -17.59 -4.47 14.22
CA PHE A 108 -18.43 -5.45 14.96
C PHE A 108 -17.67 -6.10 16.14
N THR A 109 -16.36 -6.33 16.02
CA THR A 109 -15.58 -7.02 17.05
C THR A 109 -15.30 -6.14 18.27
N VAL A 110 -15.06 -4.84 18.07
CA VAL A 110 -14.79 -3.92 19.19
C VAL A 110 -16.09 -3.53 19.94
N ASN A 111 -17.26 -3.58 19.30
CA ASN A 111 -18.54 -3.26 19.94
C ASN A 111 -19.16 -4.42 20.75
N ARG A 112 -18.78 -5.69 20.51
CA ARG A 112 -19.31 -6.83 21.29
C ARG A 112 -18.60 -7.03 22.65
N VAL A 113 -17.39 -6.51 22.84
CA VAL A 113 -16.61 -6.72 24.07
C VAL A 113 -16.95 -5.70 25.17
N ARG A 114 -17.69 -4.62 24.85
CA ARG A 114 -18.01 -3.57 25.84
C ARG A 114 -19.30 -3.81 26.64
N GLU A 115 -20.20 -4.69 26.22
CA GLU A 115 -21.45 -4.95 26.98
C GLU A 115 -21.36 -6.02 28.07
N PHE A 116 -20.27 -6.80 28.14
CA PHE A 116 -20.18 -7.91 29.11
C PHE A 116 -19.45 -7.59 30.42
N ARG A 117 -18.95 -6.35 30.63
CA ARG A 117 -18.24 -5.99 31.86
C ARG A 117 -19.10 -5.38 32.97
N ASP A 118 -20.37 -5.06 32.72
CA ASP A 118 -21.21 -4.36 33.70
C ASP A 118 -22.36 -5.20 34.28
N LEU A 119 -22.35 -6.52 34.12
CA LEU A 119 -23.31 -7.44 34.77
C LEU A 119 -22.64 -8.41 35.74
N SER A 120 -21.77 -7.91 36.61
CA SER A 120 -21.53 -8.58 37.90
C SER A 120 -22.57 -8.07 38.90
N PRO A 121 -23.56 -8.87 39.33
CA PRO A 121 -24.47 -8.46 40.39
C PRO A 121 -23.67 -8.28 41.70
N PRO A 122 -23.96 -7.25 42.51
CA PRO A 122 -23.32 -7.10 43.81
C PRO A 122 -23.67 -8.30 44.68
N CYS A 123 -22.67 -9.05 45.12
CA CYS A 123 -22.82 -10.03 46.19
C CYS A 123 -23.26 -9.29 47.46
N THR A 124 -24.55 -9.29 47.74
CA THR A 124 -25.06 -8.88 49.05
C THR A 124 -24.92 -10.07 50.01
N PRO A 125 -24.41 -9.86 51.24
CA PRO A 125 -24.35 -10.91 52.24
C PRO A 125 -25.68 -10.93 53.02
N ASN A 126 -26.38 -12.06 53.11
CA ASN A 126 -27.41 -12.16 54.15
C ASN A 126 -27.72 -13.57 54.68
N HIS A 127 -27.83 -13.59 56.00
CA HIS A 127 -28.29 -14.60 56.95
C HIS A 127 -29.49 -15.45 56.51
N ASN A 128 -29.41 -16.77 56.72
CA ASN A 128 -30.28 -17.51 57.67
C ASN A 128 -30.10 -19.03 57.49
N ARG A 129 -29.31 -19.66 58.37
CA ARG A 129 -29.35 -21.11 58.60
C ARG A 129 -30.34 -21.41 59.72
N LYS A 130 -31.51 -21.95 59.37
CA LYS A 130 -32.31 -22.80 60.27
C LYS A 130 -32.83 -23.98 59.47
N ILE A 131 -32.14 -25.12 59.56
CA ILE A 131 -32.72 -26.41 59.21
C ILE A 131 -32.96 -27.12 60.54
N PHE A 132 -34.24 -27.14 60.90
CA PHE A 132 -34.84 -27.97 61.91
C PHE A 132 -34.97 -29.37 61.31
N VAL A 133 -34.38 -30.40 61.92
CA VAL A 133 -34.78 -31.79 61.69
C VAL A 133 -35.28 -32.29 63.05
N ARG A 134 -36.58 -32.56 63.11
CA ARG A 134 -37.34 -33.00 64.27
C ARG A 134 -37.89 -34.38 63.95
N LEU A 135 -37.54 -35.33 64.84
CA LEU A 135 -38.09 -36.67 65.08
C LEU A 135 -37.84 -37.73 64.00
#